data_AF-A0A916C146-F1
#
_entry.id   AF-A0A916C146-F1
#
_cell.length_a   1.000
_cell.length_b   1.000
_cell.length_c   1.000
_cell.angle_alpha   90.00
_cell.angle_beta   90.00
_cell.angle_gamma   90.00
#
_symmetry.space_group_name_H-M   'P 1'
#
loop_
_entity.id
_entity.type
_entity.pdbx_description
1 polymer ?
#
loop_
_entity_poly.entity_id
_entity_poly.type
_entity_poly.pdbx_seq_one_letter_code
_entity_poly.pdbx_strand_id
1 'polypeptide(L)'
;MHAQRAEATCQGLRGDAVDAAVANAFLEAMQPAQLEVSLATLDQLEDQARQVDQLWQLRLERAHYEAELARRRFCVVEPENRLVARNLERDWNEKLTAIERREREYAALPEGVPAHLDPDERQRILELAQNLPAVWQAPTTTAAQRKQLLRFLIKDLTLTPQASVIHIGIRWQTEALTPLDIARPKRSSEIRRTAPAVIERVRALALEHTDRKMAHLLNEEHLTPGSGGLFTESKVKWIRFTYKISLGCPQGPAACPTGQRGDGRYSARAAAQLLNVNVSTIADWCQAGLLDSVQEKPHGPRWITLTPQVMAQLRKPWPQHKQRSPRPAPVQPTGNPLER
;
A
#
# COMPACT_ATOMS: atom_id res chain seq x y z
N MET A 1 16.44 -7.79 1.89
CA MET A 1 16.46 -9.22 1.50
C MET A 1 16.08 -9.46 0.04
N HIS A 2 15.06 -8.82 -0.55
CA HIS A 2 14.69 -9.06 -1.97
C HIS A 2 15.67 -8.50 -3.02
N ALA A 3 16.51 -7.53 -2.67
CA ALA A 3 17.52 -7.00 -3.59
C ALA A 3 18.68 -7.99 -3.90
N GLN A 4 18.80 -9.10 -3.17
CA GLN A 4 19.91 -10.04 -3.28
C GLN A 4 19.62 -11.29 -4.14
N ARG A 5 18.38 -11.49 -4.62
CA ARG A 5 18.01 -12.73 -5.34
C ARG A 5 17.38 -12.55 -6.73
N ALA A 6 17.23 -11.32 -7.24
CA ALA A 6 16.69 -11.04 -8.58
C ALA A 6 15.35 -11.75 -8.93
N GLU A 7 14.59 -12.16 -7.92
CA GLU A 7 13.25 -12.74 -8.07
C GLU A 7 12.20 -11.63 -8.15
N ALA A 8 11.11 -11.88 -8.88
CA ALA A 8 9.99 -10.94 -8.96
C ALA A 8 9.46 -10.65 -7.55
N THR A 9 9.33 -9.38 -7.19
CA THR A 9 8.80 -8.99 -5.89
C THR A 9 7.34 -9.43 -5.81
N CYS A 10 7.06 -10.48 -5.04
CA CYS A 10 5.73 -11.09 -5.02
C CYS A 10 4.64 -10.08 -4.62
N GLN A 11 4.95 -9.15 -3.71
CA GLN A 11 4.03 -8.09 -3.26
C GLN A 11 4.80 -6.85 -2.76
N GLY A 12 4.20 -5.66 -2.95
CA GLY A 12 4.71 -4.39 -2.43
C GLY A 12 3.62 -3.62 -1.69
N LEU A 13 3.92 -3.23 -0.44
CA LEU A 13 2.99 -2.53 0.44
C LEU A 13 3.70 -1.39 1.17
N ARG A 14 2.98 -0.32 1.47
CA ARG A 14 3.49 0.75 2.34
C ARG A 14 3.42 0.28 3.80
N GLY A 15 4.55 0.35 4.50
CA GLY A 15 4.69 -0.10 5.89
C GLY A 15 4.11 0.87 6.91
N ASP A 16 4.10 2.18 6.64
CA ASP A 16 3.81 3.23 7.64
C ASP A 16 2.53 3.00 8.46
N ALA A 17 1.43 2.63 7.80
CA ALA A 17 0.14 2.36 8.46
C ALA A 17 0.12 0.99 9.16
N VAL A 18 0.82 -0.01 8.62
CA VAL A 18 0.98 -1.33 9.25
C VAL A 18 1.81 -1.20 10.52
N ASP A 19 2.94 -0.51 10.45
CA ASP A 19 3.86 -0.31 11.57
C ASP A 19 3.16 0.41 12.73
N ALA A 20 2.37 1.46 12.44
CA ALA A 20 1.57 2.16 13.44
C ALA A 20 0.51 1.24 14.08
N ALA A 21 -0.21 0.45 13.27
CA ALA A 21 -1.26 -0.43 13.75
C ALA A 21 -0.72 -1.56 14.63
N VAL A 22 0.40 -2.18 14.23
CA VAL A 22 1.08 -3.22 15.01
C VAL A 22 1.68 -2.62 16.29
N ALA A 23 2.27 -1.44 16.23
CA ALA A 23 2.80 -0.76 17.41
C ALA A 23 1.68 -0.47 18.43
N ASN A 24 0.51 -0.01 17.97
CA ASN A 24 -0.63 0.23 18.85
C ASN A 24 -1.12 -1.07 19.50
N ALA A 25 -1.28 -2.15 18.72
CA ALA A 25 -1.68 -3.45 19.26
C ALA A 25 -0.68 -3.99 20.30
N PHE A 26 0.62 -3.80 20.07
CA PHE A 26 1.66 -4.15 21.02
C PHE A 26 1.58 -3.33 22.31
N LEU A 27 1.40 -2.01 22.22
CA LEU A 27 1.28 -1.13 23.38
C LEU A 27 0.00 -1.39 24.18
N GLU A 28 -1.09 -1.72 23.49
CA GLU A 28 -2.37 -2.10 24.12
C GLU A 28 -2.25 -3.43 24.88
N ALA A 29 -1.57 -4.42 24.31
CA ALA A 29 -1.31 -5.69 24.99
C ALA A 29 -0.41 -5.53 26.24
N MET A 30 0.44 -4.49 26.26
CA MET A 30 1.33 -4.17 27.38
C MET A 30 0.75 -3.18 28.38
N GLN A 31 -0.54 -2.84 28.28
CA GLN A 31 -1.16 -1.98 29.29
C GLN A 31 -1.19 -2.68 30.65
N PRO A 32 -0.93 -1.94 31.76
CA PRO A 32 -0.85 -2.53 33.10
C PRO A 32 -2.09 -3.35 33.50
N ALA A 33 -3.30 -2.89 33.14
CA ALA A 33 -4.54 -3.60 33.48
C ALA A 33 -4.62 -5.00 32.83
N GLN A 34 -4.16 -5.14 31.59
CA GLN A 34 -4.12 -6.41 30.85
C GLN A 34 -3.05 -7.34 31.44
N LEU A 35 -1.92 -6.77 31.90
CA LEU A 35 -0.87 -7.51 32.58
C LEU A 35 -1.30 -7.99 33.97
N GLU A 36 -2.01 -7.17 34.75
CA GLU A 36 -2.52 -7.56 36.07
C GLU A 36 -3.45 -8.77 36.00
N VAL A 37 -4.35 -8.80 35.00
CA VAL A 37 -5.23 -9.96 34.76
C VAL A 37 -4.39 -11.19 34.41
N SER A 38 -3.40 -11.04 33.53
CA SER A 38 -2.52 -12.14 33.12
C SER A 38 -1.69 -12.67 34.30
N LEU A 39 -1.16 -11.77 35.13
CA LEU A 39 -0.42 -12.12 36.35
C LEU A 39 -1.30 -12.84 37.37
N ALA A 40 -2.55 -12.40 37.56
CA ALA A 40 -3.49 -13.09 38.43
C ALA A 40 -3.82 -14.52 37.95
N THR A 41 -3.86 -14.75 36.63
CA THR A 41 -4.03 -16.12 36.10
C THR A 41 -2.79 -16.99 36.34
N LEU A 42 -1.59 -16.41 36.32
CA LEU A 42 -0.37 -17.13 36.70
C LEU A 42 -0.41 -17.50 38.19
N ASP A 43 -0.81 -16.58 39.07
CA ASP A 43 -0.97 -16.84 40.51
C ASP A 43 -1.91 -18.05 40.74
N GLN A 44 -3.02 -18.12 40.01
CA GLN A 44 -3.97 -19.24 40.11
C GLN A 44 -3.38 -20.57 39.63
N LEU A 45 -2.58 -20.56 38.55
CA LEU A 45 -1.93 -21.77 38.04
C LEU A 45 -0.84 -22.26 39.01
N GLU A 46 -0.12 -21.33 39.65
CA GLU A 46 0.86 -21.63 40.68
C GLU A 46 0.21 -22.21 41.94
N ASP A 47 -0.91 -21.63 42.39
CA ASP A 47 -1.70 -22.17 43.51
C ASP A 47 -2.19 -23.59 43.22
N GLN A 48 -2.69 -23.84 42.01
CA GLN A 48 -3.12 -25.17 41.58
C GLN A 48 -1.94 -26.16 41.55
N ALA A 49 -0.78 -25.74 41.03
CA ALA A 49 0.43 -26.57 41.02
C ALA A 49 0.88 -26.92 42.46
N ARG A 50 0.89 -25.94 43.38
CA ARG A 50 1.20 -26.17 44.79
C ARG A 50 0.22 -27.11 45.48
N GLN A 51 -1.08 -26.99 45.20
CA GLN A 51 -2.09 -27.90 45.75
C GLN A 51 -1.88 -29.33 45.24
N VAL A 52 -1.59 -29.51 43.95
CA VAL A 52 -1.28 -30.83 43.38
C VAL A 52 -0.04 -31.42 44.03
N ASP A 53 1.02 -30.63 44.18
CA ASP A 53 2.25 -31.07 44.85
C ASP A 53 2.01 -31.52 46.30
N GLN A 54 1.32 -30.70 47.10
CA GLN A 54 0.96 -31.06 48.48
C GLN A 54 0.16 -32.37 48.56
N LEU A 55 -0.79 -32.59 47.63
CA LEU A 55 -1.55 -33.84 47.57
C LEU A 55 -0.65 -35.04 47.23
N TRP A 56 0.38 -34.86 46.40
CA TRP A 56 1.36 -35.90 46.11
C TRP A 56 2.26 -36.20 47.31
N GLN A 57 2.75 -35.17 48.01
CA GLN A 57 3.53 -35.35 49.24
C GLN A 57 2.76 -36.16 50.29
N LEU A 58 1.50 -35.81 50.55
CA LEU A 58 0.65 -36.57 51.48
C LEU A 58 0.42 -38.02 51.05
N ARG A 59 0.34 -38.30 49.74
CA ARG A 59 0.21 -39.67 49.21
C ARG A 59 1.49 -40.48 49.42
N LEU A 60 2.66 -39.87 49.23
CA LEU A 60 3.95 -40.50 49.49
C LEU A 60 4.13 -40.76 50.98
N GLU A 61 3.88 -39.77 51.84
CA GLU A 61 3.93 -39.92 53.30
C GLU A 61 3.05 -41.07 53.79
N ARG A 62 1.81 -41.17 53.28
CA ARG A 62 0.92 -42.28 53.60
C ARG A 62 1.49 -43.63 53.16
N ALA A 63 2.06 -43.71 51.96
CA ALA A 63 2.67 -44.95 51.47
C ALA A 63 3.87 -45.37 52.33
N HIS A 64 4.73 -44.42 52.70
CA HIS A 64 5.85 -44.65 53.63
C HIS A 64 5.36 -45.13 54.99
N TYR A 65 4.34 -44.48 55.54
CA TYR A 65 3.76 -44.88 56.82
C TYR A 65 3.17 -46.30 56.78
N GLU A 66 2.43 -46.65 55.73
CA GLU A 66 1.86 -47.99 55.58
C GLU A 66 2.95 -49.08 55.46
N ALA A 67 4.05 -48.79 54.74
CA ALA A 67 5.18 -49.72 54.66
C ALA A 67 5.92 -49.87 56.00
N GLU A 68 6.12 -48.78 56.73
CA GLU A 68 6.75 -48.80 58.05
C GLU A 68 5.89 -49.57 59.07
N LEU A 69 4.57 -49.44 59.00
CA LEU A 69 3.64 -50.24 59.81
C LEU A 69 3.72 -51.73 59.46
N ALA A 70 3.74 -52.08 58.18
CA ALA A 70 3.90 -53.46 57.71
C ALA A 70 5.24 -54.07 58.18
N ARG A 71 6.33 -53.29 58.09
CA ARG A 71 7.66 -53.67 58.60
C ARG A 71 7.62 -54.00 60.09
N ARG A 72 7.01 -53.12 60.91
CA ARG A 72 6.91 -53.34 62.36
C ARG A 72 6.12 -54.60 62.70
N ARG A 73 5.02 -54.87 61.98
CA ARG A 73 4.24 -56.10 62.16
C ARG A 73 5.07 -57.35 61.84
N PHE A 74 5.83 -57.32 60.75
CA PHE A 74 6.73 -58.41 60.38
C PHE A 74 7.82 -58.66 61.45
N CYS A 75 8.45 -57.61 61.96
CA CYS A 75 9.53 -57.73 62.96
C CYS A 75 9.08 -58.30 64.32
N VAL A 76 7.79 -58.27 64.65
CA VAL A 76 7.25 -58.74 65.94
C VAL A 76 6.82 -60.22 65.89
N VAL A 77 6.68 -60.82 64.70
CA VAL A 77 6.22 -62.22 64.57
C VAL A 77 7.26 -63.22 65.03
N GLU A 78 6.81 -64.19 65.84
CA GLU A 78 7.63 -65.30 66.31
C GLU A 78 8.03 -66.26 65.17
N PRO A 79 9.26 -66.80 65.20
CA PRO A 79 9.80 -67.63 64.12
C PRO A 79 9.05 -68.95 63.90
N GLU A 80 8.34 -69.46 64.92
CA GLU A 80 7.52 -70.68 64.81
C GLU A 80 6.28 -70.48 63.92
N ASN A 81 5.78 -69.24 63.80
CA ASN A 81 4.60 -68.88 63.00
C ASN A 81 4.93 -68.62 61.52
N ARG A 82 5.59 -69.60 60.88
CA ARG A 82 6.16 -69.48 59.52
C ARG A 82 5.19 -68.99 58.44
N LEU A 83 3.93 -69.44 58.47
CA LEU A 83 2.92 -69.04 57.48
C LEU A 83 2.51 -67.57 57.65
N VAL A 84 2.39 -67.09 58.90
CA VAL A 84 2.07 -65.69 59.21
C VAL A 84 3.23 -64.78 58.80
N ALA A 85 4.47 -65.18 59.10
CA ALA A 85 5.67 -64.44 58.71
C ALA A 85 5.75 -64.25 57.18
N ARG A 86 5.51 -65.31 56.38
CA ARG A 86 5.50 -65.21 54.91
C ARG A 86 4.42 -64.27 54.37
N ASN A 87 3.23 -64.26 54.98
CA ASN A 87 2.16 -63.37 54.55
C ASN A 87 2.49 -61.90 54.88
N LEU A 88 3.07 -61.62 56.05
CA LEU A 88 3.50 -60.27 56.43
C LEU A 88 4.71 -59.78 55.63
N GLU A 89 5.64 -60.67 55.29
CA GLU A 89 6.75 -60.36 54.38
C GLU A 89 6.22 -59.96 53.00
N ARG A 90 5.24 -60.71 52.47
CA ARG A 90 4.58 -60.36 51.20
C ARG A 90 3.86 -59.01 51.29
N ASP A 91 3.09 -58.77 52.35
CA ASP A 91 2.41 -57.47 52.57
C ASP A 91 3.43 -56.32 52.64
N TRP A 92 4.54 -56.49 53.37
CA TRP A 92 5.59 -55.48 53.44
C TRP A 92 6.23 -55.22 52.06
N ASN A 93 6.56 -56.26 51.30
CA ASN A 93 7.10 -56.13 49.94
C ASN A 93 6.08 -55.43 48.99
N GLU A 94 4.79 -55.72 49.11
CA GLU A 94 3.74 -55.04 48.36
C GLU A 94 3.67 -53.53 48.72
N LYS A 95 3.89 -53.16 49.99
CA LYS A 95 3.95 -51.75 50.39
C LYS A 95 5.22 -51.04 49.90
N LEU A 96 6.37 -51.71 49.92
CA LEU A 96 7.62 -51.15 49.37
C LEU A 96 7.52 -50.90 47.86
N THR A 97 6.99 -51.87 47.10
CA THR A 97 6.74 -51.70 45.66
C THR A 97 5.70 -50.60 45.39
N ALA A 98 4.71 -50.41 46.27
CA ALA A 98 3.78 -49.30 46.18
C ALA A 98 4.46 -47.94 46.37
N ILE A 99 5.43 -47.81 47.28
CA ILE A 99 6.24 -46.58 47.44
C ILE A 99 7.01 -46.29 46.16
N GLU A 100 7.79 -47.26 45.66
CA GLU A 100 8.59 -47.07 44.43
C GLU A 100 7.71 -46.65 43.25
N ARG A 101 6.53 -47.26 43.13
CA ARG A 101 5.57 -46.89 42.08
C ARG A 101 5.11 -45.44 42.24
N ARG A 102 4.77 -45.00 43.45
CA ARG A 102 4.31 -43.63 43.70
C ARG A 102 5.42 -42.60 43.50
N GLU A 103 6.64 -42.91 43.89
CA GLU A 103 7.81 -42.05 43.64
C GLU A 103 8.06 -41.88 42.13
N ARG A 104 7.95 -42.98 41.36
CA ARG A 104 8.04 -42.91 39.89
C ARG A 104 6.90 -42.11 39.28
N GLU A 105 5.67 -42.28 39.76
CA GLU A 105 4.51 -41.49 39.31
C GLU A 105 4.72 -39.99 39.59
N TYR A 106 5.23 -39.65 40.77
CA TYR A 106 5.53 -38.27 41.16
C TYR A 106 6.67 -37.68 40.34
N ALA A 107 7.77 -38.42 40.14
CA ALA A 107 8.90 -38.00 39.32
C ALA A 107 8.56 -37.89 37.82
N ALA A 108 7.52 -38.59 37.36
CA ALA A 108 7.03 -38.52 35.99
C ALA A 108 6.04 -37.37 35.76
N LEU A 109 5.61 -36.65 36.82
CA LEU A 109 4.85 -35.42 36.64
C LEU A 109 5.72 -34.42 35.87
N PRO A 110 5.15 -33.70 34.90
CA PRO A 110 5.84 -32.57 34.29
C PRO A 110 6.36 -31.65 35.40
N GLU A 111 7.61 -31.20 35.30
CA GLU A 111 8.08 -30.09 36.14
C GLU A 111 7.06 -28.96 36.00
N GLY A 112 6.54 -28.52 37.15
CA GLY A 112 5.43 -27.56 37.22
C GLY A 112 5.77 -26.20 36.59
N VAL A 113 4.79 -25.30 36.67
CA VAL A 113 4.86 -23.92 36.17
C VAL A 113 6.21 -23.28 36.55
N PRO A 114 6.91 -22.63 35.59
CA PRO A 114 8.21 -22.01 35.85
C PRO A 114 8.15 -20.97 36.97
N ALA A 115 9.32 -20.73 37.57
CA ALA A 115 9.60 -19.97 38.80
C ALA A 115 8.61 -18.84 39.15
N HIS A 116 8.14 -18.90 40.39
CA HIS A 116 7.40 -17.86 41.11
C HIS A 116 8.03 -16.48 40.87
N LEU A 117 7.24 -15.54 40.36
CA LEU A 117 7.65 -14.14 40.27
C LEU A 117 7.57 -13.49 41.65
N ASP A 118 8.68 -12.97 42.15
CA ASP A 118 8.66 -12.25 43.43
C ASP A 118 7.80 -10.97 43.32
N PRO A 119 7.07 -10.55 44.37
CA PRO A 119 6.34 -9.28 44.38
C PRO A 119 7.16 -8.08 43.89
N ASP A 120 8.46 -7.99 44.20
CA ASP A 120 9.29 -6.90 43.72
C ASP A 120 9.53 -6.98 42.20
N GLU A 121 9.69 -8.19 41.65
CA GLU A 121 9.81 -8.40 40.21
C GLU A 121 8.52 -8.07 39.48
N ARG A 122 7.38 -8.45 40.07
CA ARG A 122 6.04 -8.10 39.55
C ARG A 122 5.86 -6.59 39.47
N GLN A 123 6.20 -5.88 40.54
CA GLN A 123 6.10 -4.42 40.58
C GLN A 123 6.98 -3.77 39.51
N ARG A 124 8.22 -4.25 39.33
CA ARG A 124 9.12 -3.78 38.27
C ARG A 124 8.54 -4.01 36.88
N ILE A 125 7.91 -5.16 36.62
CA ILE A 125 7.26 -5.45 35.33
C ILE A 125 6.14 -4.44 35.05
N LEU A 126 5.29 -4.16 36.04
CA LEU A 126 4.19 -3.19 35.90
C LEU A 126 4.70 -1.76 35.68
N GLU A 127 5.75 -1.36 36.40
CA GLU A 127 6.42 -0.06 36.20
C GLU A 127 7.03 0.07 34.80
N LEU A 128 7.69 -0.99 34.32
CA LEU A 128 8.25 -1.03 32.97
C LEU A 128 7.15 -0.92 31.91
N ALA A 129 6.04 -1.65 32.10
CA ALA A 129 4.89 -1.62 31.21
C ALA A 129 4.24 -0.22 31.15
N GLN A 130 4.09 0.45 32.30
CA GLN A 130 3.56 1.81 32.36
C GLN A 130 4.44 2.83 31.64
N ASN A 131 5.76 2.67 31.70
CA ASN A 131 6.73 3.57 31.06
C ASN A 131 6.99 3.24 29.58
N LEU A 132 6.57 2.06 29.11
CA LEU A 132 6.84 1.58 27.75
C LEU A 132 6.34 2.52 26.64
N PRO A 133 5.13 3.13 26.71
CA PRO A 133 4.70 4.08 25.69
C PRO A 133 5.61 5.30 25.56
N ALA A 134 6.11 5.83 26.68
CA ALA A 134 7.03 6.96 26.68
C ALA A 134 8.38 6.57 26.07
N VAL A 135 8.91 5.40 26.44
CA VAL A 135 10.16 4.85 25.86
C VAL A 135 10.00 4.60 24.35
N TRP A 136 8.85 4.09 23.92
CA TRP A 136 8.57 3.83 22.52
C TRP A 136 8.58 5.11 21.67
N GLN A 137 8.00 6.20 22.19
CA GLN A 137 7.90 7.50 21.50
C GLN A 137 9.16 8.36 21.62
N ALA A 138 10.08 8.02 22.53
CA ALA A 138 11.30 8.81 22.75
C ALA A 138 12.15 8.91 21.46
N PRO A 139 12.72 10.11 21.15
CA PRO A 139 13.55 10.31 19.97
C PRO A 139 14.89 9.57 20.05
N THR A 140 15.32 9.21 21.26
CA THR A 140 16.52 8.40 21.53
C THR A 140 16.32 6.92 21.15
N THR A 141 15.07 6.45 21.06
CA THR A 141 14.75 5.05 20.73
C THR A 141 14.84 4.82 19.23
N THR A 142 15.79 3.98 18.84
CA THR A 142 16.05 3.64 17.45
C THR A 142 15.02 2.64 16.91
N ALA A 143 14.87 2.58 15.58
CA ALA A 143 14.01 1.58 14.94
C ALA A 143 14.47 0.13 15.21
N ALA A 144 15.78 -0.09 15.42
CA ALA A 144 16.32 -1.39 15.79
C ALA A 144 15.84 -1.82 17.19
N GLN A 145 15.89 -0.91 18.17
CA GLN A 145 15.39 -1.16 19.53
C GLN A 145 13.88 -1.42 19.54
N ARG A 146 13.09 -0.63 18.79
CA ARG A 146 11.64 -0.88 18.63
C ARG A 146 11.36 -2.29 18.09
N LYS A 147 12.12 -2.74 17.09
CA LYS A 147 11.98 -4.10 16.55
C LYS A 147 12.41 -5.18 17.55
N GLN A 148 13.40 -4.93 18.40
CA GLN A 148 13.77 -5.85 19.48
C GLN A 148 12.65 -5.97 20.50
N LEU A 149 12.03 -4.85 20.91
CA LEU A 149 10.87 -4.85 21.81
C LEU A 149 9.71 -5.68 21.25
N LEU A 150 9.36 -5.48 19.97
CA LEU A 150 8.30 -6.25 19.33
C LEU A 150 8.57 -7.77 19.33
N ARG A 151 9.83 -8.18 19.13
CA ARG A 151 10.20 -9.62 19.07
C ARG A 151 9.99 -10.38 20.38
N PHE A 152 9.92 -9.69 21.51
CA PHE A 152 9.65 -10.35 22.80
C PHE A 152 8.21 -10.87 22.89
N LEU A 153 7.25 -10.23 22.23
CA LEU A 153 5.83 -10.61 22.30
C LEU A 153 5.27 -11.12 20.98
N ILE A 154 5.80 -10.64 19.85
CA ILE A 154 5.32 -10.99 18.52
C ILE A 154 6.26 -12.03 17.89
N LYS A 155 5.69 -13.17 17.54
CA LYS A 155 6.39 -14.28 16.87
C LYS A 155 6.52 -14.00 15.38
N ASP A 156 5.40 -13.72 14.71
CA ASP A 156 5.38 -13.26 13.32
C ASP A 156 4.11 -12.47 12.98
N LEU A 157 4.16 -11.87 11.79
CA LEU A 157 3.09 -11.05 11.23
C LEU A 157 2.73 -11.59 9.85
N THR A 158 1.45 -11.78 9.60
CA THR A 158 0.91 -12.15 8.29
C THR A 158 0.16 -10.96 7.70
N LEU A 159 0.49 -10.58 6.47
CA LEU A 159 -0.14 -9.45 5.78
C LEU A 159 -0.85 -9.96 4.54
N THR A 160 -2.18 -9.79 4.50
CA THR A 160 -3.00 -10.19 3.35
C THR A 160 -3.67 -8.95 2.75
N PRO A 161 -3.11 -8.38 1.66
CA PRO A 161 -3.69 -7.21 1.03
C PRO A 161 -4.96 -7.55 0.25
N GLN A 162 -6.05 -6.85 0.53
CA GLN A 162 -7.28 -6.84 -0.28
C GLN A 162 -7.40 -5.54 -1.09
N ALA A 163 -8.54 -5.34 -1.78
CA ALA A 163 -8.79 -4.19 -2.63
C ALA A 163 -8.72 -2.85 -1.86
N SER A 164 -9.40 -2.78 -0.71
CA SER A 164 -9.55 -1.57 0.12
C SER A 164 -8.96 -1.69 1.52
N VAL A 165 -8.67 -2.90 1.98
CA VAL A 165 -8.21 -3.21 3.34
C VAL A 165 -6.95 -4.08 3.28
N ILE A 166 -6.13 -4.02 4.32
CA ILE A 166 -5.02 -4.95 4.54
C ILE A 166 -5.34 -5.69 5.84
N HIS A 167 -5.50 -7.00 5.75
CA HIS A 167 -5.64 -7.85 6.93
C HIS A 167 -4.25 -8.14 7.49
N ILE A 168 -4.12 -7.94 8.79
CA ILE A 168 -2.91 -8.18 9.57
C ILE A 168 -3.26 -9.28 10.57
N GLY A 169 -2.63 -10.44 10.46
CA GLY A 169 -2.66 -11.45 11.51
C GLY A 169 -1.42 -11.33 12.38
N ILE A 170 -1.59 -10.94 13.64
CA ILE A 170 -0.52 -10.90 14.63
C ILE A 170 -0.51 -12.25 15.35
N ARG A 171 0.61 -12.96 15.28
CA ARG A 171 0.85 -14.16 16.09
C ARG A 171 1.77 -13.83 17.25
N TRP A 172 1.25 -14.00 18.45
CA TRP A 172 1.99 -13.76 19.69
C TRP A 172 2.92 -14.95 20.00
N GLN A 173 3.89 -14.74 20.89
CA GLN A 173 4.72 -15.83 21.41
C GLN A 173 3.91 -16.89 22.17
N THR A 174 2.72 -16.51 22.65
CA THR A 174 1.74 -17.42 23.27
C THR A 174 0.93 -18.23 22.24
N GLU A 175 1.26 -18.15 20.95
CA GLU A 175 0.50 -18.70 19.80
C GLU A 175 -0.92 -18.13 19.63
N ALA A 176 -1.33 -17.19 20.48
CA ALA A 176 -2.56 -16.45 20.27
C ALA A 176 -2.52 -15.69 18.94
N LEU A 177 -3.69 -15.56 18.29
CA LEU A 177 -3.85 -14.85 17.03
C LEU A 177 -4.78 -13.65 17.23
N THR A 178 -4.29 -12.47 16.87
CA THR A 178 -5.09 -11.23 16.86
C THR A 178 -5.22 -10.72 15.43
N PRO A 179 -6.43 -10.75 14.84
CA PRO A 179 -6.68 -10.13 13.56
C PRO A 179 -6.83 -8.61 13.70
N LEU A 180 -6.27 -7.87 12.75
CA LEU A 180 -6.37 -6.43 12.68
C LEU A 180 -6.53 -5.98 11.23
N ASP A 181 -7.41 -5.00 11.01
CA ASP A 181 -7.72 -4.51 9.67
C ASP A 181 -7.33 -3.04 9.55
N ILE A 182 -6.57 -2.71 8.50
CA ILE A 182 -6.25 -1.32 8.18
C ILE A 182 -6.71 -0.95 6.79
N ALA A 183 -7.15 0.30 6.63
CA ALA A 183 -7.48 0.82 5.31
C ALA A 183 -6.23 0.84 4.43
N ARG A 184 -6.35 0.29 3.21
CA ARG A 184 -5.27 0.32 2.24
C ARG A 184 -5.08 1.76 1.74
N PRO A 185 -3.88 2.35 1.87
CA PRO A 185 -3.64 3.67 1.31
C PRO A 185 -3.84 3.60 -0.20
N LYS A 186 -4.67 4.51 -0.73
CA LYS A 186 -4.95 4.63 -2.15
C LYS A 186 -3.66 4.80 -2.94
N ARG A 187 -3.59 4.18 -4.12
CA ARG A 187 -2.41 4.35 -4.99
C ARG A 187 -2.27 5.81 -5.39
N SER A 188 -1.05 6.30 -5.61
CA SER A 188 -0.82 7.67 -6.08
C SER A 188 -1.62 7.98 -7.36
N SER A 189 -1.76 6.99 -8.25
CA SER A 189 -2.60 7.09 -9.45
C SER A 189 -4.08 7.25 -9.16
N GLU A 190 -4.59 6.62 -8.10
CA GLU A 190 -5.98 6.73 -7.65
C GLU A 190 -6.23 8.05 -6.93
N ILE A 191 -5.29 8.49 -6.08
CA ILE A 191 -5.35 9.80 -5.40
C ILE A 191 -5.33 10.92 -6.43
N ARG A 192 -4.43 10.82 -7.43
CA ARG A 192 -4.28 11.83 -8.48
C ARG A 192 -5.27 11.67 -9.64
N ARG A 193 -6.20 10.71 -9.54
CA ARG A 193 -7.20 10.47 -10.58
C ARG A 193 -8.19 11.62 -10.59
N THR A 194 -8.36 12.24 -11.75
CA THR A 194 -9.37 13.29 -11.93
C THR A 194 -10.76 12.68 -11.88
N ALA A 195 -11.71 13.35 -11.23
CA ALA A 195 -13.07 12.85 -11.07
C ALA A 195 -13.75 12.61 -12.44
N PRO A 196 -14.57 11.56 -12.61
CA PRO A 196 -15.25 11.26 -13.87
C PRO A 196 -16.07 12.44 -14.41
N ALA A 197 -16.76 13.18 -13.54
CA ALA A 197 -17.56 14.35 -13.92
C ALA A 197 -16.71 15.45 -14.58
N VAL A 198 -15.49 15.68 -14.06
CA VAL A 198 -14.55 16.66 -14.62
C VAL A 198 -14.02 16.19 -15.98
N ILE A 199 -13.79 14.88 -16.16
CA ILE A 199 -13.36 14.32 -17.44
C ILE A 199 -14.45 14.51 -18.50
N GLU A 200 -15.72 14.28 -18.16
CA GLU A 200 -16.83 14.52 -19.07
C GLU A 200 -17.03 16.01 -19.37
N ARG A 201 -16.79 16.89 -18.39
CA ARG A 201 -16.78 18.34 -18.64
C ARG A 201 -15.68 18.74 -19.61
N VAL A 202 -14.46 18.21 -19.43
CA VAL A 202 -13.35 18.40 -20.37
C VAL A 202 -13.71 17.87 -21.76
N ARG A 203 -14.39 16.72 -21.86
CA ARG A 203 -14.83 16.14 -23.13
C ARG A 203 -15.81 17.07 -23.87
N ALA A 204 -16.77 17.64 -23.16
CA ALA A 204 -17.73 18.58 -23.74
C ALA A 204 -17.03 19.86 -24.23
N LEU A 205 -16.17 20.47 -23.39
CA LEU A 205 -15.48 21.71 -23.75
C LEU A 205 -14.43 21.52 -24.86
N ALA A 206 -13.85 20.32 -25.00
CA ALA A 206 -12.82 20.04 -26.00
C ALA A 206 -13.33 20.10 -27.45
N LEU A 207 -14.64 20.05 -27.68
CA LEU A 207 -15.22 20.19 -29.01
C LEU A 207 -15.12 21.63 -29.53
N GLU A 208 -15.26 22.62 -28.65
CA GLU A 208 -15.44 24.02 -29.05
C GLU A 208 -14.30 24.95 -28.59
N HIS A 209 -13.49 24.50 -27.63
CA HIS A 209 -12.51 25.35 -26.97
C HIS A 209 -11.08 24.81 -27.05
N THR A 210 -10.10 25.71 -26.93
CA THR A 210 -8.68 25.36 -26.82
C THR A 210 -8.32 24.93 -25.41
N ASP A 211 -7.20 24.21 -25.26
CA ASP A 211 -6.71 23.74 -23.95
C ASP A 211 -6.54 24.89 -22.93
N ARG A 212 -6.10 26.07 -23.40
CA ARG A 212 -5.99 27.27 -22.57
C ARG A 212 -7.35 27.79 -22.12
N LYS A 213 -8.32 27.92 -23.04
CA LYS A 213 -9.65 28.41 -22.69
C LYS A 213 -10.42 27.42 -21.82
N MET A 214 -10.26 26.12 -22.05
CA MET A 214 -10.77 25.05 -21.19
C MET A 214 -10.23 25.16 -19.78
N ALA A 215 -8.92 25.40 -19.60
CA ALA A 215 -8.35 25.58 -18.28
C ALA A 215 -8.98 26.76 -17.52
N HIS A 216 -9.22 27.89 -18.19
CA HIS A 216 -9.93 29.03 -17.59
C HIS A 216 -11.37 28.70 -17.20
N LEU A 217 -12.16 28.09 -18.10
CA LEU A 217 -13.56 27.74 -17.83
C LEU A 217 -13.69 26.74 -16.68
N LEU A 218 -12.84 25.72 -16.63
CA LEU A 218 -12.85 24.74 -15.55
C LEU A 218 -12.50 25.36 -14.18
N ASN A 219 -11.62 26.38 -14.17
CA ASN A 219 -11.30 27.13 -12.95
C ASN A 219 -12.45 28.05 -12.53
N GLU A 220 -13.14 28.67 -13.49
CA GLU A 220 -14.35 29.49 -13.23
C GLU A 220 -15.50 28.62 -12.67
N GLU A 221 -15.60 27.36 -13.09
CA GLU A 221 -16.55 26.38 -12.58
C GLU A 221 -16.14 25.77 -11.22
N HIS A 222 -15.04 26.26 -10.61
CA HIS A 222 -14.48 25.74 -9.36
C HIS A 222 -14.17 24.23 -9.36
N LEU A 223 -13.95 23.66 -10.54
CA LEU A 223 -13.54 22.26 -10.67
C LEU A 223 -12.05 22.14 -10.37
N THR A 224 -11.65 20.98 -9.83
CA THR A 224 -10.25 20.70 -9.51
C THR A 224 -9.74 19.47 -10.26
N PRO A 225 -8.50 19.50 -10.79
CA PRO A 225 -7.85 18.33 -11.35
C PRO A 225 -7.48 17.36 -10.22
N GLY A 226 -7.38 16.06 -10.52
CA GLY A 226 -6.97 15.07 -9.51
C GLY A 226 -5.58 15.31 -8.93
N SER A 227 -4.69 16.02 -9.65
CA SER A 227 -3.37 16.42 -9.15
C SER A 227 -3.39 17.59 -8.16
N GLY A 228 -4.55 18.22 -7.92
CA GLY A 228 -4.72 19.37 -7.05
C GLY A 228 -4.37 20.72 -7.70
N GLY A 229 -4.81 21.80 -7.04
CA GLY A 229 -4.63 23.19 -7.47
C GLY A 229 -5.50 23.58 -8.66
N LEU A 230 -5.14 24.67 -9.35
CA LEU A 230 -5.87 25.16 -10.52
C LEU A 230 -5.50 24.39 -11.80
N PHE A 231 -6.42 24.37 -12.77
CA PHE A 231 -6.17 23.93 -14.13
C PHE A 231 -5.21 24.86 -14.85
N THR A 232 -4.26 24.24 -15.56
CA THR A 232 -3.36 24.90 -16.51
C THR A 232 -3.49 24.23 -17.87
N GLU A 233 -3.09 24.90 -18.95
CA GLU A 233 -3.11 24.36 -20.30
C GLU A 233 -2.42 22.97 -20.36
N SER A 234 -1.26 22.83 -19.72
CA SER A 234 -0.51 21.57 -19.66
C SER A 234 -1.28 20.45 -18.94
N LYS A 235 -1.99 20.77 -17.85
CA LYS A 235 -2.80 19.78 -17.11
C LYS A 235 -3.98 19.30 -17.97
N VAL A 236 -4.68 20.22 -18.65
CA VAL A 236 -5.79 19.87 -19.55
C VAL A 236 -5.30 19.03 -20.72
N LYS A 237 -4.18 19.42 -21.34
CA LYS A 237 -3.55 18.66 -22.43
C LYS A 237 -3.18 17.23 -22.01
N TRP A 238 -2.62 17.07 -20.80
CA TRP A 238 -2.28 15.76 -20.25
C TRP A 238 -3.55 14.90 -20.03
N ILE A 239 -4.59 15.46 -19.39
CA ILE A 239 -5.87 14.76 -19.20
C ILE A 239 -6.42 14.29 -20.55
N ARG A 240 -6.46 15.17 -21.56
CA ARG A 240 -6.95 14.81 -22.89
C ARG A 240 -6.12 13.71 -23.55
N PHE A 241 -4.80 13.74 -23.40
CA PHE A 241 -3.93 12.68 -23.91
C PHE A 241 -4.20 11.35 -23.22
N THR A 242 -4.29 11.33 -21.88
CA THR A 242 -4.55 10.12 -21.09
C THR A 242 -5.91 9.50 -21.40
N TYR A 243 -6.96 10.32 -21.58
CA TYR A 243 -8.33 9.86 -21.86
C TYR A 243 -8.70 9.85 -23.35
N LYS A 244 -7.73 10.06 -24.24
CA LYS A 244 -7.90 10.08 -25.71
C LYS A 244 -9.04 11.01 -26.18
N ILE A 245 -9.11 12.21 -25.61
CA ILE A 245 -10.13 13.21 -25.94
C ILE A 245 -9.61 14.09 -27.10
N SER A 246 -10.28 14.02 -28.24
CA SER A 246 -9.98 14.83 -29.43
C SER A 246 -10.24 16.32 -29.19
N LEU A 247 -9.45 17.19 -29.83
CA LEU A 247 -9.68 18.64 -29.81
C LEU A 247 -10.43 19.02 -31.08
N GLY A 248 -11.56 19.70 -30.95
CA GLY A 248 -12.22 20.34 -32.09
C GLY A 248 -11.54 21.65 -32.53
N CYS A 249 -10.83 22.32 -31.62
CA CYS A 249 -10.16 23.60 -31.89
C CYS A 249 -8.62 23.51 -31.78
N PRO A 250 -7.92 22.71 -32.60
CA PRO A 250 -6.46 22.57 -32.47
C PRO A 250 -5.72 23.88 -32.69
N GLN A 251 -4.58 24.03 -32.02
CA GLN A 251 -3.68 25.18 -32.18
C GLN A 251 -2.93 25.13 -33.52
N GLY A 252 -2.76 23.94 -34.11
CA GLY A 252 -2.03 23.72 -35.36
C GLY A 252 -2.92 23.10 -36.46
N PRO A 253 -2.77 23.52 -37.73
CA PRO A 253 -3.60 23.03 -38.84
C PRO A 253 -3.37 21.54 -39.15
N ALA A 254 -2.21 20.98 -38.81
CA ALA A 254 -1.91 19.56 -39.01
C ALA A 254 -2.78 18.62 -38.15
N ALA A 255 -3.33 19.12 -37.04
CA ALA A 255 -4.19 18.36 -36.15
C ALA A 255 -5.69 18.47 -36.52
N CYS A 256 -6.02 19.15 -37.63
CA CYS A 256 -7.39 19.31 -38.14
C CYS A 256 -7.45 18.79 -39.60
N PRO A 257 -7.84 17.52 -39.83
CA PRO A 257 -7.89 16.93 -41.18
C PRO A 257 -8.84 17.66 -42.13
N THR A 258 -9.96 18.15 -41.61
CA THR A 258 -10.95 18.95 -42.36
C THR A 258 -10.52 20.40 -42.56
N GLY A 259 -9.49 20.85 -41.83
CA GLY A 259 -9.04 22.24 -41.83
C GLY A 259 -10.04 23.24 -41.23
N GLN A 260 -11.16 22.76 -40.65
CA GLN A 260 -12.16 23.55 -39.93
C GLN A 260 -12.11 23.18 -38.44
N ARG A 261 -12.10 24.20 -37.58
CA ARG A 261 -12.19 24.07 -36.12
C ARG A 261 -13.66 23.98 -35.67
N GLY A 262 -13.88 23.43 -34.48
CA GLY A 262 -15.19 23.38 -33.83
C GLY A 262 -15.81 24.75 -33.54
N ASP A 263 -15.02 25.82 -33.47
CA ASP A 263 -15.47 27.21 -33.36
C ASP A 263 -15.95 27.82 -34.71
N GLY A 264 -15.99 27.01 -35.77
CA GLY A 264 -16.41 27.44 -37.11
C GLY A 264 -15.33 28.14 -37.93
N ARG A 265 -14.09 28.28 -37.41
CA ARG A 265 -12.98 28.92 -38.13
C ARG A 265 -12.22 27.95 -39.03
N TYR A 266 -11.71 28.47 -40.13
CA TYR A 266 -10.97 27.71 -41.13
C TYR A 266 -9.48 28.02 -41.07
N SER A 267 -8.65 27.01 -41.28
CA SER A 267 -7.21 27.21 -41.50
C SER A 267 -6.98 28.02 -42.78
N ALA A 268 -5.87 28.75 -42.88
CA ALA A 268 -5.53 29.50 -44.10
C ALA A 268 -5.53 28.64 -45.38
N ARG A 269 -5.15 27.37 -45.27
CA ARG A 269 -5.22 26.41 -46.39
C ARG A 269 -6.66 26.04 -46.76
N ALA A 270 -7.50 25.73 -45.77
CA ALA A 270 -8.90 25.42 -46.01
C ALA A 270 -9.69 26.63 -46.54
N ALA A 271 -9.41 27.82 -46.00
CA ALA A 271 -10.02 29.07 -46.46
C ALA A 271 -9.64 29.38 -47.92
N ALA A 272 -8.36 29.20 -48.28
CA ALA A 272 -7.88 29.34 -49.65
C ALA A 272 -8.59 28.38 -50.61
N GLN A 273 -8.78 27.13 -50.20
CA GLN A 273 -9.52 26.12 -50.97
C GLN A 273 -11.00 26.48 -51.13
N LEU A 274 -11.66 26.96 -50.08
CA LEU A 274 -13.08 27.34 -50.10
C LEU A 274 -13.35 28.59 -50.96
N LEU A 275 -12.47 29.60 -50.87
CA LEU A 275 -12.59 30.86 -51.61
C LEU A 275 -11.97 30.82 -53.00
N ASN A 276 -11.32 29.70 -53.35
CA ASN A 276 -10.64 29.49 -54.63
C ASN A 276 -9.51 30.50 -54.90
N VAL A 277 -8.63 30.70 -53.92
CA VAL A 277 -7.49 31.63 -53.99
C VAL A 277 -6.22 30.99 -53.43
N ASN A 278 -5.08 31.65 -53.57
CA ASN A 278 -3.83 31.20 -52.95
C ASN A 278 -3.79 31.59 -51.46
N VAL A 279 -3.05 30.83 -50.65
CA VAL A 279 -2.83 31.09 -49.22
C VAL A 279 -2.17 32.45 -48.99
N SER A 280 -1.33 32.92 -49.92
CA SER A 280 -0.75 34.28 -49.87
C SER A 280 -1.82 35.36 -49.96
N THR A 281 -2.81 35.20 -50.85
CA THR A 281 -3.94 36.14 -50.99
C THR A 281 -4.79 36.20 -49.72
N ILE A 282 -5.00 35.07 -49.06
CA ILE A 282 -5.65 35.02 -47.74
C ILE A 282 -4.83 35.80 -46.70
N ALA A 283 -3.50 35.66 -46.71
CA ALA A 283 -2.63 36.39 -45.79
C ALA A 283 -2.68 37.91 -46.01
N ASP A 284 -2.75 38.35 -47.28
CA ASP A 284 -2.89 39.75 -47.67
C ASP A 284 -4.25 40.30 -47.24
N TRP A 285 -5.34 39.54 -47.43
CA TRP A 285 -6.68 39.92 -47.00
C TRP A 285 -6.83 40.01 -45.48
N CYS A 286 -6.16 39.13 -44.73
CA CYS A 286 -6.06 39.26 -43.28
C CYS A 286 -5.29 40.53 -42.87
N GLN A 287 -4.20 40.88 -43.58
CA GLN A 287 -3.42 42.09 -43.27
C GLN A 287 -4.18 43.38 -43.63
N ALA A 288 -4.96 43.35 -44.70
CA ALA A 288 -5.82 44.45 -45.12
C ALA A 288 -7.11 44.59 -44.29
N GLY A 289 -7.36 43.68 -43.33
CA GLY A 289 -8.56 43.68 -42.48
C GLY A 289 -9.85 43.24 -43.18
N LEU A 290 -9.76 42.68 -44.39
CA LEU A 290 -10.90 42.15 -45.15
C LEU A 290 -11.42 40.82 -44.60
N LEU A 291 -10.55 40.07 -43.90
CA LEU A 291 -10.89 38.79 -43.27
C LEU A 291 -10.52 38.82 -41.79
N ASP A 292 -11.51 38.54 -40.93
CA ASP A 292 -11.27 38.36 -39.50
C ASP A 292 -10.45 37.10 -39.27
N SER A 293 -9.25 37.28 -38.72
CA SER A 293 -8.37 36.17 -38.37
C SER A 293 -7.88 36.26 -36.94
N VAL A 294 -7.73 35.09 -36.32
CA VAL A 294 -7.18 34.95 -34.99
C VAL A 294 -5.87 34.19 -35.07
N GLN A 295 -4.88 34.73 -34.39
CA GLN A 295 -3.53 34.19 -34.28
C GLN A 295 -3.17 34.13 -32.79
N GLU A 296 -2.92 32.92 -32.26
CA GLU A 296 -2.64 32.75 -30.83
C GLU A 296 -1.17 33.02 -30.46
N LYS A 297 -0.24 32.91 -31.42
CA LYS A 297 1.20 33.14 -31.21
C LYS A 297 1.76 34.00 -32.35
N PRO A 298 2.71 34.92 -32.09
CA PRO A 298 3.44 35.61 -33.15
C PRO A 298 4.03 34.60 -34.14
N HIS A 299 3.76 34.78 -35.44
CA HIS A 299 4.13 33.85 -36.52
C HIS A 299 3.49 32.44 -36.48
N GLY A 300 2.49 32.22 -35.62
CA GLY A 300 1.70 31.00 -35.59
C GLY A 300 0.67 30.90 -36.73
N PRO A 301 0.01 29.74 -36.90
CA PRO A 301 -1.04 29.57 -37.92
C PRO A 301 -2.21 30.54 -37.68
N ARG A 302 -2.72 31.12 -38.76
CA ARG A 302 -3.91 31.98 -38.74
C ARG A 302 -5.18 31.15 -38.95
N TRP A 303 -6.17 31.41 -38.10
CA TRP A 303 -7.51 30.84 -38.20
C TRP A 303 -8.49 31.93 -38.62
N ILE A 304 -9.21 31.71 -39.71
CA ILE A 304 -10.01 32.71 -40.40
C ILE A 304 -11.48 32.43 -40.19
N THR A 305 -12.24 33.47 -39.88
CA THR A 305 -13.69 33.41 -39.81
C THR A 305 -14.25 33.63 -41.22
N LEU A 306 -14.94 32.63 -41.76
CA LEU A 306 -15.61 32.73 -43.05
C LEU A 306 -17.11 32.68 -42.82
N THR A 307 -17.76 33.84 -42.88
CA THR A 307 -19.23 33.88 -42.87
C THR A 307 -19.76 33.57 -44.28
N PRO A 308 -20.99 33.04 -44.41
CA PRO A 308 -21.61 32.79 -45.72
C PRO A 308 -21.64 34.02 -46.64
N GLN A 309 -21.79 35.21 -46.05
CA GLN A 309 -21.79 36.49 -46.77
C GLN A 309 -20.40 36.83 -47.33
N VAL A 310 -19.34 36.66 -46.54
CA VAL A 310 -17.95 36.87 -46.96
C VAL A 310 -17.56 35.85 -48.03
N MET A 311 -17.99 34.59 -47.87
CA MET A 311 -17.79 33.56 -48.89
C MET A 311 -18.49 33.91 -50.21
N ALA A 312 -19.70 34.47 -50.19
CA ALA A 312 -20.41 34.88 -51.41
C ALA A 312 -19.73 36.08 -52.10
N GLN A 313 -19.19 37.02 -51.34
CA GLN A 313 -18.57 38.24 -51.87
C GLN A 313 -17.17 38.00 -52.46
N LEU A 314 -16.37 37.14 -51.83
CA LEU A 314 -14.95 36.98 -52.15
C LEU A 314 -14.64 35.77 -53.04
N ARG A 315 -15.61 34.88 -53.28
CA ARG A 315 -15.43 33.69 -54.12
C ARG A 315 -15.34 34.10 -55.59
N LYS A 316 -14.15 33.97 -56.17
CA LYS A 316 -13.93 34.23 -57.60
C LYS A 316 -14.08 32.94 -58.43
N PRO A 317 -14.70 33.00 -59.62
CA PRO A 317 -14.64 31.90 -60.58
C PRO A 317 -13.18 31.69 -61.03
N TRP A 318 -12.79 30.43 -61.20
CA TRP A 318 -11.41 30.01 -61.48
C TRP A 318 -10.85 30.64 -62.76
N PRO A 319 -9.76 31.46 -62.73
CA PRO A 319 -8.99 31.74 -63.93
C PRO A 319 -8.10 30.53 -64.21
N GLN A 320 -8.27 29.86 -65.35
CA GLN A 320 -7.38 28.79 -65.81
C GLN A 320 -5.93 29.31 -65.80
N HIS A 321 -5.09 28.72 -64.94
CA HIS A 321 -3.70 29.14 -64.82
C HIS A 321 -2.97 28.77 -66.13
N LYS A 322 -2.52 29.77 -66.90
CA LYS A 322 -1.53 29.56 -67.97
C LYS A 322 -0.34 28.82 -67.37
N GLN A 323 -0.01 27.67 -67.95
CA GLN A 323 1.17 26.89 -67.59
C GLN A 323 2.41 27.78 -67.71
N ARG A 324 3.20 27.87 -66.64
CA ARG A 324 4.53 28.50 -66.67
C ARG A 324 5.43 27.67 -67.59
N SER A 325 5.98 28.31 -68.63
CA SER A 325 7.01 27.72 -69.50
C SER A 325 8.25 27.29 -68.70
N PRO A 326 8.94 26.21 -69.10
CA PRO A 326 10.10 25.71 -68.36
C PRO A 326 11.31 26.63 -68.52
N ARG A 327 12.10 26.74 -67.44
CA ARG A 327 13.32 27.55 -67.32
C ARG A 327 14.47 26.88 -68.11
N PRO A 328 15.29 27.61 -68.90
CA PRO A 328 16.39 26.99 -69.65
C PRO A 328 17.53 26.55 -68.71
N ALA A 329 18.18 25.44 -69.07
CA ALA A 329 19.28 24.81 -68.32
C ALA A 329 20.59 25.65 -68.38
N PRO A 330 21.46 25.57 -67.35
CA PRO A 330 22.72 26.31 -67.35
C PRO A 330 23.78 25.65 -68.25
N VAL A 331 24.50 26.49 -69.00
CA VAL A 331 25.61 26.17 -69.90
C VAL A 331 26.87 25.80 -69.08
N GLN A 332 27.52 24.69 -69.43
CA GLN A 332 28.84 24.31 -68.88
C GLN A 332 29.98 25.05 -69.60
N PRO A 333 31.04 25.48 -68.89
CA PRO A 333 32.21 26.08 -69.53
C PRO A 333 33.12 25.00 -70.13
N THR A 334 33.43 25.16 -71.41
CA THR A 334 34.41 24.43 -72.20
C THR A 334 35.83 24.63 -71.65
N GLY A 335 36.50 23.53 -71.29
CA GLY A 335 37.95 23.51 -71.15
C GLY A 335 38.61 23.52 -72.53
N ASN A 336 39.65 24.34 -72.70
CA ASN A 336 40.48 24.38 -73.90
C ASN A 336 41.89 23.80 -73.60
N PRO A 337 42.60 23.24 -74.60
CA PRO A 337 43.63 22.21 -74.43
C PRO A 337 45.08 22.70 -74.62
N LEU A 338 46.01 21.72 -74.61
CA LEU A 338 47.45 21.69 -74.96
C LEU A 338 48.36 21.73 -73.72
N GLU A 339 49.37 20.86 -73.56
CA GLU A 339 50.42 20.41 -74.49
C GLU A 339 50.81 18.93 -74.24
N ARG A 340 50.95 18.13 -75.31
CA ARG A 340 52.18 17.47 -75.83
C ARG A 340 52.79 16.35 -75.00
#